data_AF-A0A2E8CZH0-F1
#
_entry.id   AF-A0A2E8CZH0-F1
#
_cell.length_a   1.000
_cell.length_b   1.000
_cell.length_c   1.000
_cell.angle_alpha   90.00
_cell.angle_beta   90.00
_cell.angle_gamma   90.00
#
_symmetry.space_group_name_H-M   'P 1'
#
loop_
_entity.id
_entity.type
_entity.pdbx_description
1 polymer ?
#
loop_
_entity_poly.entity_id
_entity_poly.type
_entity_poly.pdbx_seq_one_letter_code
_entity_poly.pdbx_strand_id
1 'polypeptide(L)'
;MLESALVKDELNDWADPILFAYRHTLELYLKIIGEIDEVTHSLKKCVKLVEKRYGKKLGKPIRDWILELDTIDPAGTGFRYADNEPDSIRYAEHWFDLWHFKFAMKQVFDEIDMAILHFGATGKPAKKKNKEK
;
A
#
# COMPACT_ATOMS: atom_id res chain seq x y z
N MET A 1 -15.70 10.59 12.49
CA MET A 1 -16.36 10.65 11.17
C MET A 1 -16.34 9.28 10.50
N LEU A 2 -15.17 8.73 10.14
CA LEU A 2 -15.04 7.38 9.55
C LEU A 2 -15.58 6.23 10.43
N GLU A 3 -15.31 6.26 11.74
CA GLU A 3 -15.86 5.25 12.66
C GLU A 3 -17.39 5.31 12.77
N SER A 4 -17.96 6.52 12.70
CA SER A 4 -19.41 6.69 12.71
C SER A 4 -20.07 6.24 11.41
N ALA A 5 -19.41 6.39 10.26
CA ALA A 5 -19.89 5.86 8.98
C ALA A 5 -19.85 4.34 8.97
N LEU A 6 -18.81 3.75 9.59
CA LEU A 6 -18.67 2.31 9.80
C LEU A 6 -19.80 1.70 10.65
N VAL A 7 -20.19 2.38 11.72
CA VAL A 7 -21.28 1.94 12.61
C VAL A 7 -22.64 2.02 11.90
N LYS A 8 -22.76 2.87 10.89
CA LYS A 8 -24.02 3.17 10.20
C LYS A 8 -24.16 2.52 8.82
N ASP A 9 -23.13 1.79 8.36
CA ASP A 9 -23.05 1.21 7.01
C ASP A 9 -23.20 2.26 5.87
N GLU A 10 -22.86 3.51 6.18
CA GLU A 10 -22.96 4.67 5.27
C GLU A 10 -21.60 4.95 4.61
N LEU A 11 -20.96 3.91 4.08
CA LEU A 11 -19.63 4.02 3.44
C LEU A 11 -19.66 4.49 1.99
N ASN A 12 -20.87 4.73 1.47
CA ASN A 12 -21.10 5.24 0.12
C ASN A 12 -20.22 6.49 -0.11
N ASP A 13 -19.48 6.47 -1.22
CA ASP A 13 -18.53 7.48 -1.69
C ASP A 13 -17.18 7.61 -0.94
N TRP A 14 -16.99 6.93 0.19
CA TRP A 14 -15.73 7.01 0.96
C TRP A 14 -14.81 5.79 0.85
N ALA A 15 -15.33 4.65 0.38
CA ALA A 15 -14.56 3.40 0.31
C ALA A 15 -13.28 3.57 -0.53
N ASP A 16 -13.41 4.15 -1.72
CA ASP A 16 -12.31 4.37 -2.67
C ASP A 16 -11.22 5.30 -2.12
N PRO A 17 -11.52 6.50 -1.58
CA PRO A 17 -10.52 7.34 -0.93
C PRO A 17 -9.78 6.64 0.23
N ILE A 18 -10.47 5.83 1.04
CA ILE A 18 -9.87 5.09 2.14
C ILE A 18 -8.90 4.04 1.60
N LEU A 19 -9.35 3.24 0.63
CA LEU A 19 -8.56 2.22 -0.04
C LEU A 19 -7.30 2.80 -0.68
N PHE A 20 -7.44 3.91 -1.39
CA PHE A 20 -6.34 4.65 -1.95
C PHE A 20 -5.33 5.07 -0.86
N ALA A 21 -5.81 5.64 0.25
CA ALA A 21 -4.94 6.11 1.33
C ALA A 21 -4.13 4.96 1.95
N TYR A 22 -4.75 3.82 2.24
CA TYR A 22 -4.07 2.63 2.75
C TYR A 22 -3.02 2.11 1.75
N ARG A 23 -3.43 1.95 0.49
CA ARG A 23 -2.56 1.45 -0.59
C ARG A 23 -1.37 2.38 -0.85
N HIS A 24 -1.58 3.69 -0.83
CA HIS A 24 -0.51 4.66 -1.05
C HIS A 24 0.44 4.74 0.15
N THR A 25 -0.09 4.69 1.38
CA THR A 25 0.74 4.65 2.60
C THR A 25 1.65 3.43 2.59
N LEU A 26 1.10 2.25 2.26
CA LEU A 26 1.88 1.02 2.11
C LEU A 26 2.99 1.14 1.07
N GLU A 27 2.72 1.74 -0.09
CA GLU A 27 3.73 2.02 -1.11
C GLU A 27 4.90 2.84 -0.54
N LEU A 28 4.59 3.93 0.18
CA LEU A 28 5.60 4.81 0.76
C LEU A 28 6.46 4.08 1.80
N TYR A 29 5.85 3.29 2.67
CA TYR A 29 6.59 2.49 3.66
C TYR A 29 7.55 1.50 2.99
N LEU A 30 7.07 0.75 2.00
CA LEU A 30 7.91 -0.20 1.26
C LEU A 30 9.05 0.52 0.53
N LYS A 31 8.81 1.73 -0.01
CA LYS A 31 9.85 2.54 -0.64
C LYS A 31 10.91 3.02 0.35
N ILE A 32 10.49 3.48 1.53
CA ILE A 32 11.40 3.93 2.58
C ILE A 32 12.28 2.76 3.04
N ILE A 33 11.66 1.61 3.35
CA ILE A 33 12.34 0.41 3.85
C ILE A 33 13.25 -0.21 2.78
N GLY A 34 12.77 -0.29 1.54
CA GLY A 34 13.54 -0.82 0.43
C GLY A 34 14.59 0.18 -0.11
N GLU A 35 14.60 1.42 0.39
CA GLU A 35 15.34 2.56 -0.18
C GLU A 35 15.18 2.69 -1.71
N ILE A 36 13.93 2.53 -2.15
CA ILE A 36 13.57 2.43 -3.56
C ILE A 36 13.50 3.84 -4.16
N ASP A 37 14.48 4.15 -5.00
CA ASP A 37 14.52 5.39 -5.79
C ASP A 37 13.81 5.24 -7.16
N GLU A 38 13.37 4.02 -7.51
CA GLU A 38 12.70 3.73 -8.76
C GLU A 38 11.31 4.40 -8.83
N VAL A 39 10.99 4.96 -9.99
CA VAL A 39 9.64 5.47 -10.29
C VAL A 39 8.71 4.28 -10.57
N THR A 40 8.26 3.66 -9.49
CA THR A 40 7.27 2.57 -9.52
C THR A 40 6.16 2.86 -8.53
N HIS A 41 4.92 2.57 -8.92
CA HIS A 41 3.78 2.53 -8.00
C HIS A 41 3.38 1.10 -7.63
N SER A 42 3.82 0.08 -8.38
CA SER A 42 3.45 -1.31 -8.09
C SER A 42 3.99 -1.76 -6.73
N LEU A 43 3.09 -2.15 -5.84
CA LEU A 43 3.40 -2.75 -4.55
C LEU A 43 4.15 -4.07 -4.75
N LYS A 44 3.80 -4.85 -5.77
CA LYS A 44 4.51 -6.10 -6.09
C LYS A 44 5.98 -5.86 -6.44
N LYS A 45 6.28 -4.80 -7.19
CA LYS A 45 7.67 -4.40 -7.45
C LYS A 45 8.34 -3.93 -6.16
N CYS A 46 7.67 -3.12 -5.35
CA CYS A 46 8.21 -2.65 -4.07
C CYS A 46 8.55 -3.80 -3.12
N VAL A 47 7.65 -4.78 -2.95
CA VAL A 47 7.89 -5.99 -2.15
C VAL A 47 9.12 -6.73 -2.66
N LYS A 48 9.24 -6.98 -3.98
CA LYS A 48 10.42 -7.67 -4.52
C LYS A 48 11.73 -6.94 -4.22
N LEU A 49 11.74 -5.61 -4.28
CA LEU A 49 12.92 -4.80 -3.99
C LEU A 49 13.29 -4.84 -2.50
N VAL A 50 12.28 -4.76 -1.62
CA VAL A 50 12.45 -4.97 -0.17
C VAL A 50 13.02 -6.36 0.11
N GLU A 51 12.38 -7.42 -0.40
CA GLU A 51 12.83 -8.81 -0.19
C GLU A 51 14.25 -9.04 -0.69
N LYS A 52 14.60 -8.46 -1.85
CA LYS A 52 15.95 -8.50 -2.40
C LYS A 52 16.97 -7.80 -1.51
N ARG A 53 16.63 -6.62 -0.98
CA ARG A 53 17.51 -5.83 -0.11
C ARG A 53 17.85 -6.57 1.18
N TYR A 54 16.85 -7.17 1.82
CA TYR A 54 17.03 -7.86 3.10
C TYR A 54 17.36 -9.35 2.95
N GLY A 55 17.39 -9.89 1.73
CA GLY A 55 17.67 -11.31 1.46
C GLY A 55 16.62 -12.26 2.04
N LYS A 56 15.43 -11.77 2.40
CA LYS A 56 14.36 -12.53 3.05
C LYS A 56 13.01 -12.16 2.44
N LYS A 57 12.16 -13.18 2.24
CA LYS A 57 10.78 -12.97 1.80
C LYS A 57 9.91 -12.47 2.95
N LEU A 58 8.93 -11.63 2.63
CA LEU A 58 7.87 -11.29 3.58
C LEU A 58 7.06 -12.55 3.90
N GLY A 59 6.68 -12.70 5.17
CA GLY A 59 5.88 -13.83 5.62
C GLY A 59 4.46 -13.81 5.04
N LYS A 60 3.84 -14.99 4.94
CA LYS A 60 2.38 -15.10 4.76
C LYS A 60 1.71 -14.88 6.13
N PRO A 61 0.49 -14.29 6.18
CA PRO A 61 -0.35 -13.87 5.06
C PRO A 61 -0.03 -12.46 4.51
N ILE A 62 0.78 -11.68 5.23
CA ILE A 62 1.13 -10.27 4.91
C ILE A 62 1.50 -10.08 3.44
N ARG A 63 2.43 -10.90 2.95
CA ARG A 63 2.88 -10.82 1.56
C ARG A 63 1.74 -10.99 0.57
N ASP A 64 0.84 -11.93 0.82
CA ASP A 64 -0.23 -12.27 -0.12
C ASP A 64 -1.27 -11.13 -0.15
N TRP A 65 -1.61 -10.53 1.00
CA TRP A 65 -2.49 -9.35 1.06
C TRP A 65 -1.93 -8.13 0.32
N ILE A 66 -0.61 -7.87 0.43
CA ILE A 66 0.01 -6.77 -0.32
C ILE A 66 -0.09 -7.01 -1.84
N LEU A 67 0.08 -8.26 -2.29
CA LEU A 67 -0.01 -8.61 -3.70
C LEU A 67 -1.44 -8.63 -4.23
N GLU A 68 -2.40 -9.00 -3.38
CA GLU A 68 -3.82 -8.89 -3.69
C GLU A 68 -4.20 -7.43 -3.90
N LEU A 69 -3.75 -6.52 -3.02
CA LEU A 69 -3.97 -5.08 -3.18
C LEU A 69 -3.32 -4.51 -4.45
N ASP A 70 -2.12 -4.99 -4.83
CA ASP A 70 -1.49 -4.66 -6.13
C ASP A 70 -2.31 -5.17 -7.32
N THR A 71 -3.01 -6.30 -7.16
CA THR A 71 -3.82 -6.87 -8.24
C THR A 71 -5.10 -6.07 -8.45
N ILE A 72 -5.68 -5.55 -7.36
CA ILE A 72 -6.86 -4.68 -7.40
C ILE A 72 -6.49 -3.29 -7.93
N ASP A 73 -5.36 -2.72 -7.50
CA ASP A 73 -4.91 -1.39 -7.92
C ASP A 73 -3.40 -1.34 -8.27
N PRO A 74 -3.01 -1.86 -9.45
CA PRO A 74 -1.60 -2.02 -9.83
C PRO A 74 -0.81 -0.71 -9.94
N ALA A 75 -1.50 0.37 -10.33
CA ALA A 75 -0.88 1.67 -10.61
C ALA A 75 -1.23 2.74 -9.58
N GLY A 76 -2.08 2.44 -8.59
CA GLY A 76 -2.55 3.44 -7.64
C GLY A 76 -3.71 4.27 -8.18
N THR A 77 -4.29 3.93 -9.33
CA THR A 77 -5.29 4.74 -10.06
C THR A 77 -6.70 4.19 -9.95
N GLY A 78 -6.87 2.89 -9.67
CA GLY A 78 -8.17 2.24 -9.64
C GLY A 78 -9.15 2.90 -8.67
N PHE A 79 -8.70 3.14 -7.44
CA PHE A 79 -9.50 3.80 -6.40
C PHE A 79 -9.65 5.34 -6.58
N ARG A 80 -9.00 5.94 -7.59
CA ARG A 80 -9.08 7.39 -7.84
C ARG A 80 -10.01 7.73 -8.99
N TYR A 81 -10.14 6.82 -9.94
CA TYR A 81 -10.83 7.02 -11.20
C TYR A 81 -11.75 5.84 -11.53
N ALA A 82 -12.29 5.17 -10.51
CA ALA A 82 -13.20 4.03 -10.66
C ALA A 82 -14.35 4.35 -11.62
N ASP A 83 -14.85 5.59 -11.63
CA ASP A 83 -15.94 6.02 -12.50
C ASP A 83 -15.54 6.25 -13.98
N ASN A 84 -14.24 6.29 -14.29
CA ASN A 84 -13.73 6.67 -15.62
C ASN A 84 -13.16 5.49 -16.44
N GLU A 85 -13.09 4.28 -15.88
CA GLU A 85 -12.61 3.09 -16.61
C GLU A 85 -13.78 2.19 -17.04
N PRO A 86 -13.96 1.86 -18.34
CA PRO A 86 -15.04 0.99 -18.81
C PRO A 86 -15.03 -0.43 -18.20
N ASP A 87 -13.86 -0.86 -17.70
CA ASP A 87 -13.62 -2.17 -17.08
C ASP A 87 -13.67 -2.12 -15.54
N SER A 88 -13.92 -0.97 -14.91
CA SER A 88 -13.98 -0.82 -13.44
C SER A 88 -15.14 -1.60 -12.79
N ILE A 89 -16.11 -2.00 -13.61
CA ILE A 89 -17.25 -2.86 -13.23
C ILE A 89 -16.76 -4.21 -12.65
N ARG A 90 -15.54 -4.67 -12.96
CA ARG A 90 -15.02 -5.94 -12.41
C ARG A 90 -14.82 -5.95 -10.90
N TYR A 91 -14.70 -4.80 -10.24
CA TYR A 91 -14.49 -4.71 -8.79
C TYR A 91 -15.65 -4.05 -8.04
N ALA A 92 -16.60 -3.45 -8.77
CA ALA A 92 -17.77 -2.77 -8.20
C ALA A 92 -18.71 -3.70 -7.40
N GLU A 93 -18.65 -5.02 -7.63
CA GLU A 93 -19.46 -6.01 -6.91
C GLU A 93 -18.70 -6.80 -5.83
N HIS A 94 -17.45 -6.45 -5.52
CA HIS A 94 -16.82 -6.99 -4.32
C HIS A 94 -17.33 -6.24 -3.10
N TRP A 95 -18.28 -6.86 -2.41
CA TRP A 95 -18.65 -6.53 -1.03
C TRP A 95 -17.38 -6.42 -0.19
N PHE A 96 -16.91 -5.19 -0.03
CA PHE A 96 -15.64 -4.91 0.59
C PHE A 96 -15.86 -4.78 2.09
N ASP A 97 -15.46 -5.83 2.82
CA ASP A 97 -15.50 -5.80 4.27
C ASP A 97 -14.34 -4.95 4.82
N LEU A 98 -14.65 -3.68 5.10
CA LEU A 98 -13.69 -2.72 5.62
C LEU A 98 -13.16 -3.12 7.01
N TRP A 99 -13.89 -3.91 7.82
CA TRP A 99 -13.37 -4.39 9.11
C TRP A 99 -12.25 -5.40 8.89
N HIS A 100 -12.47 -6.39 8.04
CA HIS A 100 -11.44 -7.37 7.70
C HIS A 100 -10.26 -6.70 7.00
N PHE A 101 -10.50 -5.72 6.12
CA PHE A 101 -9.44 -4.96 5.49
C PHE A 101 -8.62 -4.15 6.50
N LYS A 102 -9.26 -3.41 7.41
CA LYS A 102 -8.56 -2.67 8.47
C LYS A 102 -7.72 -3.59 9.34
N PHE A 103 -8.25 -4.75 9.70
CA PHE A 103 -7.51 -5.77 10.43
C PHE A 103 -6.28 -6.24 9.65
N ALA A 104 -6.45 -6.62 8.37
CA ALA A 104 -5.35 -7.05 7.52
C ALA A 104 -4.28 -5.95 7.37
N MET A 105 -4.68 -4.71 7.12
CA MET A 105 -3.76 -3.58 6.99
C MET A 105 -3.03 -3.28 8.30
N LYS A 106 -3.69 -3.39 9.45
CA LYS A 106 -3.00 -3.25 10.74
C LYS A 106 -1.86 -4.26 10.87
N GLN A 107 -2.13 -5.53 10.58
CA GLN A 107 -1.12 -6.60 10.64
C GLN A 107 0.03 -6.35 9.66
N VAL A 108 -0.28 -5.83 8.45
CA VAL A 108 0.73 -5.44 7.47
C VAL A 108 1.64 -4.34 8.00
N PHE A 109 1.08 -3.26 8.54
CA PHE A 109 1.89 -2.16 9.07
C PHE A 109 2.68 -2.54 10.32
N ASP A 110 2.09 -3.32 11.24
CA ASP A 110 2.80 -3.81 12.41
C ASP A 110 4.05 -4.63 12.01
N GLU A 111 3.93 -5.54 11.03
CA GLU A 111 5.06 -6.35 10.56
C GLU A 111 6.15 -5.50 9.88
N ILE A 112 5.72 -4.51 9.10
CA ILE A 112 6.60 -3.56 8.41
C ILE A 112 7.35 -2.68 9.43
N ASP A 113 6.67 -2.19 10.46
CA ASP A 113 7.27 -1.41 11.55
C ASP A 113 8.27 -2.25 12.33
N MET A 114 7.92 -3.50 12.64
CA MET A 114 8.84 -4.43 13.28
C MET A 114 10.08 -4.68 12.43
N ALA A 115 9.93 -4.82 11.10
CA ALA A 115 11.06 -4.92 10.19
C ALA A 115 11.92 -3.65 10.21
N ILE A 116 11.32 -2.45 10.19
CA ILE A 116 12.05 -1.17 10.31
C ILE A 116 12.90 -1.15 11.59
N LEU A 117 12.30 -1.51 12.72
CA LEU A 117 12.96 -1.49 14.03
C LEU A 117 14.08 -2.51 14.13
N HIS A 118 13.90 -3.72 13.57
CA HIS A 118 14.90 -4.79 13.63
C HIS A 118 16.08 -4.54 12.70
N PHE A 119 15.84 -4.00 11.50
CA PHE A 119 16.88 -3.83 10.49
C PHE A 119 17.52 -2.44 10.49
N GLY A 120 17.02 -1.50 11.30
CA GLY A 120 17.54 -0.14 11.40
C GLY A 120 17.47 0.56 10.05
N ALA A 121 16.25 0.80 9.53
CA ALA A 121 16.06 1.56 8.30
C ALA A 121 16.59 3.00 8.50
N THR A 122 17.88 3.19 8.20
CA THR A 122 18.55 4.48 8.17
C THR A 122 18.21 5.09 6.83
N GLY A 123 17.03 5.73 6.75
CA GLY A 123 16.58 6.36 5.52
C GLY A 123 17.71 7.14 4.84
N LYS A 124 17.81 7.03 3.51
CA LYS A 124 18.93 7.62 2.76
C LYS A 124 19.12 9.10 3.15
N PRO A 125 20.36 9.55 3.42
CA PRO A 125 20.63 10.97 3.59
C PRO A 125 20.29 11.70 2.28
N ALA A 126 19.70 12.90 2.40
CA ALA A 126 19.27 13.68 1.25
C ALA A 126 20.42 13.86 0.24
N LYS A 127 20.20 13.46 -1.02
CA LYS A 127 21.16 13.71 -2.11
C LYS A 127 21.34 15.23 -2.25
N LYS A 128 22.55 15.72 -1.93
CA LYS A 128 22.91 17.11 -2.23
C LYS A 128 22.81 17.30 -3.74
N LYS A 129 21.94 18.22 -4.18
CA LYS A 129 21.94 18.69 -5.57
C LYS A 129 23.32 19.26 -5.86
N ASN A 130 24.09 18.60 -6.72
CA ASN A 130 25.28 19.22 -7.27
C ASN A 130 24.82 20.46 -8.04
N LYS A 131 25.25 21.64 -7.57
CA LYS A 131 25.14 22.86 -8.37
C LYS A 131 26.04 22.66 -9.58
N GLU A 132 25.44 22.44 -10.73
CA GLU A 132 26.12 22.59 -12.02
C GLU A 132 26.73 24.00 -12.06
N LYS A 133 28.03 24.06 -12.34
CA LYS A 133 28.80 25.30 -12.54
C LYS A 133 28.75 25.69 -14.00
#